data_AF-A0A3E0W314-F1
#
_entry.id   AF-A0A3E0W314-F1
#
_cell.length_a   1.000
_cell.length_b   1.000
_cell.length_c   1.000
_cell.angle_alpha   90.00
_cell.angle_beta   90.00
_cell.angle_gamma   90.00
#
_symmetry.space_group_name_H-M   'P 1'
#
loop_
_entity.id
_entity.type
_entity.pdbx_description
1 polymer ?
#
loop_
_entity_poly.entity_id
_entity_poly.type
_entity_poly.pdbx_seq_one_letter_code
_entity_poly.pdbx_strand_id
1 'polypeptide(L)'
;MRLQPHARRATFRRDRLPPRTRCRSRPDARRRRCGRGPPPRDRPRVRRTHRTHCTRCTRCTHCTHPPRGAGHPVTPTPSTPTPSTPTPSTPAATSGTTPFPAPLTGPAFGSYSAADVQWLLKDLGDVELEAPAAQRERDIQSGRANYAETLPVEYVPSPEYRQLFAEALERSSRRVAVAVGIVSELVHSARAGQPVLVSLARAGTPIGILMKRWTERMHGTDVPHLTMSIVRGVGLDQTALGYLAATFDPGRVVFVDGWTGKGAIARELTAALALFAETDGTVFGDDLAVLADPGHCVSIFGTRDDYLIPSACLNSTVSGLVSRTVFNRQLIGESDFHGAKFYAGLRDDDVSAVFLDAVCTHFDDESVRAEVAEGVREAAAETRAGERVPTWSGWQAVERISADYGIDNVNLVKPGVGETTRVLLRRVPWKILVRPGAREDIAHVLLLAEQRGVPIEEVDDLPYSCVGLINPLATSEAADR
;
A
#
# COMPACT_ATOMS: atom_id res chain seq x y z
N MET A 1 42.77 -48.98 -2.69
CA MET A 1 44.12 -49.07 -3.31
C MET A 1 44.55 -47.65 -3.65
N ARG A 2 45.69 -47.21 -3.11
CA ARG A 2 46.22 -45.84 -3.21
C ARG A 2 46.67 -45.53 -4.64
N LEU A 3 46.56 -44.27 -5.06
CA LEU A 3 47.68 -43.39 -5.47
C LEU A 3 47.16 -42.12 -6.20
N GLN A 4 47.41 -40.96 -5.58
CA GLN A 4 47.76 -39.68 -6.22
C GLN A 4 49.29 -39.48 -6.02
N PRO A 5 49.98 -38.41 -6.50
CA PRO A 5 49.55 -37.24 -7.31
C PRO A 5 50.53 -36.86 -8.46
N HIS A 6 50.19 -35.85 -9.26
CA HIS A 6 51.20 -34.90 -9.75
C HIS A 6 50.63 -33.47 -9.89
N ALA A 7 51.31 -32.55 -9.22
CA ALA A 7 51.09 -31.11 -9.24
C ALA A 7 51.80 -30.44 -10.42
N ARG A 8 51.20 -29.37 -10.97
CA ARG A 8 51.95 -28.28 -11.64
C ARG A 8 51.36 -26.93 -11.25
N ARG A 9 52.23 -26.09 -10.67
CA ARG A 9 52.02 -24.68 -10.36
C ARG A 9 52.05 -23.85 -11.65
N ALA A 10 51.14 -22.89 -11.79
CA ALA A 10 51.26 -21.78 -12.73
C ALA A 10 51.22 -20.46 -11.96
N THR A 11 52.26 -19.65 -12.16
CA THR A 11 52.50 -18.33 -11.58
C THR A 11 51.73 -17.27 -12.36
N PHE A 12 50.84 -16.52 -11.71
CA PHE A 12 50.19 -15.35 -12.30
C PHE A 12 51.00 -14.08 -12.00
N ARG A 13 51.50 -13.44 -13.07
CA ARG A 13 52.09 -12.09 -13.03
C ARG A 13 50.99 -11.05 -12.81
N ARG A 14 51.24 -10.13 -11.88
CA ARG A 14 50.46 -8.90 -11.66
C ARG A 14 50.85 -7.88 -12.74
N ASP A 15 49.91 -7.52 -13.60
CA ASP A 15 50.06 -6.35 -14.47
C ASP A 15 49.53 -5.08 -13.81
N ARG A 16 50.23 -4.00 -14.18
CA ARG A 16 50.33 -2.71 -13.48
C ARG A 16 49.19 -1.76 -13.86
N LEU A 17 48.63 -1.09 -12.84
CA LEU A 17 47.81 0.12 -12.97
C LEU A 17 48.64 1.30 -13.49
N PRO A 18 48.07 2.20 -14.34
CA PRO A 18 48.69 3.48 -14.66
C PRO A 18 48.37 4.56 -13.60
N PRO A 19 49.20 5.60 -13.46
CA PRO A 19 49.20 6.48 -12.30
C PRO A 19 48.24 7.66 -12.40
N ARG A 20 47.77 8.09 -11.23
CA ARG A 20 47.06 9.34 -10.95
C ARG A 20 47.96 10.56 -11.18
N THR A 21 47.49 11.54 -11.94
CA THR A 21 48.06 12.90 -11.98
C THR A 21 47.25 13.87 -11.14
N ARG A 22 47.99 14.66 -10.34
CA ARG A 22 47.54 15.64 -9.36
C ARG A 22 46.99 16.92 -10.00
N CYS A 23 45.94 17.44 -9.37
CA CYS A 23 45.71 18.83 -8.96
C CYS A 23 46.60 19.93 -9.58
N ARG A 24 45.98 20.87 -10.29
CA ARG A 24 46.41 22.27 -10.35
C ARG A 24 45.21 23.22 -10.19
N SER A 25 45.54 24.28 -9.47
CA SER A 25 44.79 25.42 -8.96
C SER A 25 44.06 26.30 -9.99
N ARG A 26 43.00 26.97 -9.49
CA ARG A 26 42.18 28.04 -10.09
C ARG A 26 42.97 29.18 -10.76
N PRO A 27 42.29 30.04 -11.54
CA PRO A 27 41.92 31.33 -10.95
C PRO A 27 40.47 31.77 -11.19
N ASP A 28 40.08 32.72 -10.33
CA ASP A 28 38.85 33.46 -10.22
C ASP A 28 38.39 34.22 -11.49
N ALA A 29 37.10 34.57 -11.45
CA ALA A 29 36.46 35.80 -11.96
C ALA A 29 35.43 35.60 -13.09
N ARG A 30 34.14 35.76 -12.74
CA ARG A 30 33.40 37.01 -12.99
C ARG A 30 31.95 36.88 -12.51
N ARG A 31 31.64 37.70 -11.50
CA ARG A 31 30.29 38.16 -11.16
C ARG A 31 29.63 38.77 -12.40
N ARG A 32 28.39 38.36 -12.72
CA ARG A 32 27.42 39.21 -13.41
C ARG A 32 26.10 39.17 -12.64
N ARG A 33 25.89 40.23 -11.85
CA ARG A 33 24.57 40.75 -11.51
C ARG A 33 24.04 41.55 -12.72
N CYS A 34 22.72 41.60 -12.81
CA CYS A 34 21.85 42.68 -13.30
C CYS A 34 20.87 42.21 -14.39
N GLY A 35 19.58 42.40 -14.10
CA GLY A 35 18.48 42.22 -15.03
C GLY A 35 17.12 42.17 -14.34
N ARG A 36 16.79 43.17 -13.52
CA ARG A 36 15.41 43.40 -13.04
C ARG A 36 14.56 43.82 -14.24
N GLY A 37 13.57 43.00 -14.60
CA GLY A 37 12.46 43.40 -15.49
C GLY A 37 11.33 44.04 -14.67
N PRO A 38 10.58 45.03 -15.21
CA PRO A 38 9.53 45.74 -14.50
C PRO A 38 8.23 44.91 -14.47
N PRO A 39 7.34 45.13 -13.47
CA PRO A 39 6.05 44.43 -13.42
C PRO A 39 5.02 45.09 -14.35
N PRO A 40 4.07 44.34 -14.93
CA PRO A 40 2.91 44.93 -15.56
C PRO A 40 1.86 45.34 -14.51
N ARG A 41 1.09 46.35 -14.93
CA ARG A 41 0.25 47.27 -14.15
C ARG A 41 -1.13 46.71 -13.78
N ASP A 42 -1.65 47.28 -12.70
CA ASP A 42 -3.02 47.22 -12.17
C ASP A 42 -4.16 47.36 -13.20
N ARG A 43 -5.27 46.65 -12.96
CA ARG A 43 -6.62 47.16 -12.55
C ARG A 43 -7.73 46.09 -12.77
N PRO A 44 -8.93 46.19 -12.15
CA PRO A 44 -9.32 46.96 -10.96
C PRO A 44 -10.07 46.13 -9.89
N ARG A 45 -10.04 46.67 -8.66
CA ARG A 45 -10.86 46.27 -7.51
C ARG A 45 -12.35 46.53 -7.74
N VAL A 46 -13.18 45.55 -7.40
CA VAL A 46 -14.59 45.76 -7.05
C VAL A 46 -14.69 45.99 -5.54
N ARG A 47 -15.15 47.19 -5.16
CA ARG A 47 -15.63 47.53 -3.81
C ARG A 47 -17.15 47.60 -3.85
N ARG A 48 -17.80 47.14 -2.79
CA ARG A 48 -19.03 47.63 -2.10
C ARG A 48 -19.63 46.41 -1.37
N THR A 49 -20.11 46.45 -0.12
CA THR A 49 -20.40 47.53 0.83
C THR A 49 -20.66 46.94 2.22
N HIS A 50 -20.39 47.76 3.23
CA HIS A 50 -20.77 47.61 4.64
C HIS A 50 -22.24 47.19 4.89
N ARG A 51 -22.45 46.42 5.96
CA ARG A 51 -23.48 46.75 6.97
C ARG A 51 -22.94 46.49 8.39
N THR A 52 -22.93 47.57 9.16
CA THR A 52 -22.77 47.68 10.61
C THR A 52 -24.12 47.60 11.32
N HIS A 53 -24.06 47.46 12.66
CA HIS A 53 -25.10 47.62 13.71
C HIS A 53 -25.85 46.33 14.12
N CYS A 54 -26.10 46.02 15.40
CA CYS A 54 -25.82 46.71 16.67
C CYS A 54 -26.14 45.78 17.88
N THR A 55 -25.32 45.88 18.93
CA THR A 55 -25.65 45.93 20.38
C THR A 55 -26.41 44.84 21.16
N ARG A 56 -25.76 44.50 22.30
CA ARG A 56 -26.27 44.29 23.69
C ARG A 56 -27.04 42.98 23.95
N CYS A 57 -26.91 42.28 25.09
CA CYS A 57 -26.68 42.74 26.47
C CYS A 57 -26.22 41.56 27.37
N THR A 58 -25.30 41.83 28.32
CA THR A 58 -25.19 41.39 29.75
C THR A 58 -26.07 40.24 30.28
N ARG A 59 -25.66 39.34 31.22
CA ARG A 59 -24.98 39.53 32.52
C ARG A 59 -24.75 38.14 33.21
N CYS A 60 -23.65 37.99 33.99
CA CYS A 60 -23.50 37.53 35.40
C CYS A 60 -24.38 36.38 36.00
N THR A 61 -24.02 35.52 36.96
CA THR A 61 -22.83 35.09 37.78
C THR A 61 -23.34 34.04 38.80
N HIS A 62 -22.49 33.08 39.24
CA HIS A 62 -22.46 32.41 40.59
C HIS A 62 -23.69 31.58 41.07
N CYS A 63 -23.65 30.57 41.95
CA CYS A 63 -22.65 29.90 42.79
C CYS A 63 -23.28 28.61 43.45
N THR A 64 -22.42 27.63 43.80
CA THR A 64 -22.38 26.78 45.03
C THR A 64 -23.50 25.78 45.46
N HIS A 65 -23.07 24.52 45.67
CA HIS A 65 -23.60 23.50 46.61
C HIS A 65 -23.44 23.90 48.10
N PRO A 66 -24.18 23.30 49.07
CA PRO A 66 -23.70 22.12 49.86
C PRO A 66 -24.81 21.16 50.43
N PRO A 67 -24.44 20.09 51.20
CA PRO A 67 -25.25 18.85 51.43
C PRO A 67 -25.60 18.52 52.90
N ARG A 68 -26.20 17.31 53.12
CA ARG A 68 -26.14 16.36 54.29
C ARG A 68 -27.45 16.05 55.04
N GLY A 69 -27.59 14.79 55.49
CA GLY A 69 -28.26 14.44 56.76
C GLY A 69 -29.06 13.13 56.76
N ALA A 70 -28.67 12.17 57.61
CA ALA A 70 -29.23 10.82 57.76
C ALA A 70 -29.93 10.61 59.13
N GLY A 71 -30.76 9.55 59.28
CA GLY A 71 -30.92 8.83 60.58
C GLY A 71 -32.29 8.23 60.99
N HIS A 72 -32.41 6.88 60.88
CA HIS A 72 -33.00 5.86 61.81
C HIS A 72 -34.52 5.79 62.17
N PRO A 73 -35.08 4.66 62.72
CA PRO A 73 -34.56 3.29 63.01
C PRO A 73 -35.47 2.09 62.55
N VAL A 74 -35.05 0.87 62.93
CA VAL A 74 -35.40 -0.51 62.50
C VAL A 74 -36.29 -1.27 63.53
N THR A 75 -37.17 -2.21 63.09
CA THR A 75 -37.40 -3.63 63.55
C THR A 75 -38.77 -4.20 63.10
N PRO A 76 -39.06 -5.53 63.12
CA PRO A 76 -38.39 -6.66 62.46
C PRO A 76 -39.34 -7.59 61.63
N THR A 77 -38.71 -8.50 60.88
CA THR A 77 -39.11 -9.68 60.06
C THR A 77 -40.46 -10.42 60.29
N PRO A 78 -41.02 -11.08 59.26
CA PRO A 78 -40.67 -12.50 59.02
C PRO A 78 -40.39 -12.90 57.55
N SER A 79 -39.62 -13.97 57.45
CA SER A 79 -38.99 -14.62 56.30
C SER A 79 -39.92 -15.47 55.43
N THR A 80 -39.82 -15.32 54.09
CA THR A 80 -40.02 -16.36 53.03
C THR A 80 -39.86 -15.72 51.63
N PRO A 81 -39.78 -16.50 50.54
CA PRO A 81 -38.67 -17.31 50.04
C PRO A 81 -37.86 -16.57 48.93
N THR A 82 -36.70 -17.11 48.60
CA THR A 82 -35.75 -16.64 47.59
C THR A 82 -36.39 -16.41 46.21
N PRO A 83 -36.30 -15.20 45.60
CA PRO A 83 -36.61 -15.03 44.19
C PRO A 83 -35.40 -15.48 43.37
N SER A 84 -35.65 -16.40 42.45
CA SER A 84 -34.75 -16.80 41.39
C SER A 84 -34.25 -15.58 40.61
N THR A 85 -32.92 -15.50 40.47
CA THR A 85 -32.22 -14.51 39.66
C THR A 85 -32.81 -14.48 38.25
N PRO A 86 -33.23 -13.32 37.71
CA PRO A 86 -33.54 -13.22 36.30
C PRO A 86 -32.21 -13.31 35.54
N THR A 87 -32.05 -14.40 34.80
CA THR A 87 -31.05 -14.53 33.74
C THR A 87 -31.14 -13.27 32.87
N PRO A 88 -30.02 -12.61 32.50
CA PRO A 88 -30.09 -11.51 31.56
C PRO A 88 -30.66 -12.07 30.25
N SER A 89 -31.89 -11.67 29.94
CA SER A 89 -32.49 -11.89 28.63
C SER A 89 -31.60 -11.16 27.64
N THR A 90 -30.84 -11.94 26.87
CA THR A 90 -30.19 -11.53 25.63
C THR A 90 -31.16 -10.62 24.88
N PRO A 91 -30.80 -9.37 24.53
CA PRO A 91 -31.66 -8.59 23.67
C PRO A 91 -31.81 -9.38 22.38
N ALA A 92 -33.06 -9.73 22.06
CA ALA A 92 -33.41 -10.39 20.82
C ALA A 92 -32.78 -9.56 19.68
N ALA A 93 -31.77 -10.14 19.05
CA ALA A 93 -31.13 -9.56 17.88
C ALA A 93 -32.24 -9.33 16.85
N THR A 94 -32.60 -8.06 16.65
CA THR A 94 -33.41 -7.68 15.51
C THR A 94 -32.51 -7.91 14.31
N SER A 95 -32.66 -9.06 13.66
CA SER A 95 -31.99 -9.41 12.42
C SER A 95 -32.49 -8.48 11.32
N GLY A 96 -31.99 -7.24 11.33
CA GLY A 96 -32.01 -6.39 10.16
C GLY A 96 -31.06 -7.02 9.16
N THR A 97 -31.62 -7.72 8.16
CA THR A 97 -30.84 -8.19 7.02
C THR A 97 -30.30 -6.95 6.32
N THR A 98 -29.02 -6.64 6.52
CA THR A 98 -28.35 -5.62 5.72
C THR A 98 -28.46 -6.02 4.25
N PRO A 99 -28.68 -5.08 3.31
CA PRO A 99 -28.81 -5.42 1.89
C PRO A 99 -27.48 -5.90 1.26
N PHE A 100 -26.39 -5.93 2.03
CA PHE A 100 -25.05 -6.25 1.59
C PHE A 100 -24.63 -7.67 2.01
N PRO A 101 -23.76 -8.34 1.23
CA PRO A 101 -23.16 -9.61 1.62
C PRO A 101 -22.38 -9.49 2.94
N ALA A 102 -22.32 -10.59 3.69
CA ALA A 102 -21.50 -10.64 4.91
C ALA A 102 -20.00 -10.66 4.54
N PRO A 103 -19.14 -9.88 5.22
CA PRO A 103 -17.69 -9.98 5.03
C PRO A 103 -17.16 -11.38 5.35
N LEU A 104 -16.19 -11.86 4.57
CA LEU A 104 -15.51 -13.12 4.83
C LEU A 104 -14.39 -12.95 5.87
N THR A 105 -14.00 -14.03 6.53
CA THR A 105 -12.91 -14.05 7.52
C THR A 105 -12.11 -15.35 7.49
N GLY A 106 -10.87 -15.30 7.98
CA GLY A 106 -10.07 -16.51 8.20
C GLY A 106 -10.64 -17.37 9.34
N PRO A 107 -10.43 -18.70 9.33
CA PRO A 107 -9.66 -19.47 8.35
C PRO A 107 -10.48 -19.95 7.14
N ALA A 108 -11.76 -19.55 7.05
CA ALA A 108 -12.64 -19.93 5.94
C ALA A 108 -12.20 -19.26 4.63
N PHE A 109 -11.79 -18.00 4.70
CA PHE A 109 -11.25 -17.26 3.56
C PHE A 109 -9.99 -16.49 3.94
N GLY A 110 -8.87 -16.85 3.28
CA GLY A 110 -7.55 -16.31 3.55
C GLY A 110 -6.89 -16.90 4.81
N SER A 111 -5.59 -16.67 4.96
CA SER A 111 -4.80 -17.16 6.10
C SER A 111 -4.59 -16.15 7.23
N TYR A 112 -4.99 -14.89 7.03
CA TYR A 112 -4.98 -13.90 8.11
C TYR A 112 -6.11 -14.16 9.12
N SER A 113 -5.87 -13.81 10.38
CA SER A 113 -6.86 -13.96 11.45
C SER A 113 -8.09 -13.06 11.23
N ALA A 114 -9.27 -13.51 11.65
CA ALA A 114 -10.49 -12.70 11.69
C ALA A 114 -10.35 -11.45 12.57
N ALA A 115 -9.42 -11.46 13.54
CA ALA A 115 -9.10 -10.28 14.35
C ALA A 115 -8.28 -9.24 13.56
N ASP A 116 -7.49 -9.67 12.58
CA ASP A 116 -6.62 -8.82 11.79
C ASP A 116 -7.36 -8.14 10.62
N VAL A 117 -8.26 -8.86 9.93
CA VAL A 117 -8.94 -8.35 8.73
C VAL A 117 -10.25 -9.07 8.40
N GLN A 118 -11.22 -8.32 7.88
CA GLN A 118 -12.42 -8.84 7.21
C GLN A 118 -12.36 -8.55 5.70
N TRP A 119 -12.83 -9.48 4.87
CA TRP A 119 -12.77 -9.36 3.42
C TRP A 119 -14.13 -8.96 2.84
N LEU A 120 -14.19 -7.79 2.22
CA LEU A 120 -15.31 -7.35 1.37
C LEU A 120 -15.11 -7.93 -0.04
N LEU A 121 -15.13 -9.26 -0.12
CA LEU A 121 -14.91 -10.02 -1.34
C LEU A 121 -15.87 -11.20 -1.40
N LYS A 122 -16.23 -11.62 -2.61
CA LYS A 122 -16.91 -12.88 -2.88
C LYS A 122 -15.88 -14.00 -3.05
N ASP A 123 -16.10 -15.14 -2.38
CA ASP A 123 -15.26 -16.32 -2.56
C ASP A 123 -15.58 -17.00 -3.91
N LEU A 124 -14.56 -17.13 -4.75
CA LEU A 124 -14.61 -17.81 -6.05
C LEU A 124 -13.73 -19.06 -6.09
N GLY A 125 -13.36 -19.62 -4.93
CA GLY A 125 -12.46 -20.77 -4.78
C GLY A 125 -12.81 -21.97 -5.67
N ASP A 126 -14.10 -22.26 -5.81
CA ASP A 126 -14.61 -23.40 -6.59
C ASP A 126 -14.71 -23.14 -8.11
N VAL A 127 -14.47 -21.90 -8.55
CA VAL A 127 -14.59 -21.51 -9.96
C VAL A 127 -13.25 -21.61 -10.67
N GLU A 128 -13.22 -22.23 -11.85
CA GLU A 128 -12.03 -22.27 -12.71
C GLU A 128 -11.81 -20.91 -13.37
N LEU A 129 -10.92 -20.10 -12.78
CA LEU A 129 -10.56 -18.76 -13.27
C LEU A 129 -9.12 -18.68 -13.77
N GLU A 130 -8.30 -19.64 -13.36
CA GLU A 130 -6.90 -19.70 -13.70
C GLU A 130 -6.71 -20.27 -15.10
N ALA A 131 -6.01 -19.53 -15.95
CA ALA A 131 -5.62 -20.01 -17.27
C ALA A 131 -4.14 -19.73 -17.55
N PRO A 132 -3.45 -20.61 -18.31
CA PRO A 132 -2.07 -20.39 -18.74
C PRO A 132 -1.91 -19.05 -19.47
N ALA A 133 -0.73 -18.44 -19.39
CA ALA A 133 -0.47 -17.10 -19.93
C ALA A 133 -0.82 -16.98 -21.43
N ALA A 134 -0.43 -17.96 -22.25
CA ALA A 134 -0.73 -17.96 -23.69
C ALA A 134 -2.23 -18.05 -23.97
N GLN A 135 -2.97 -18.81 -23.17
CA GLN A 135 -4.43 -18.92 -23.33
C GLN A 135 -5.12 -17.62 -22.96
N ARG A 136 -4.73 -16.99 -21.84
CA ARG A 136 -5.31 -15.71 -21.43
C ARG A 136 -5.02 -14.60 -22.42
N GLU A 137 -3.81 -14.54 -22.96
CA GLU A 137 -3.47 -13.53 -23.96
C GLU A 137 -4.35 -13.68 -25.22
N ARG A 138 -4.54 -14.91 -25.71
CA ARG A 138 -5.48 -15.19 -26.80
C ARG A 138 -6.94 -14.84 -26.47
N ASP A 139 -7.41 -15.18 -25.27
CA ASP A 139 -8.79 -14.88 -24.83
C ASP A 139 -9.03 -13.38 -24.75
N ILE A 140 -8.04 -12.62 -24.28
CA ILE A 140 -8.10 -11.17 -24.16
C ILE A 140 -8.05 -10.49 -25.53
N GLN A 141 -7.12 -10.90 -26.39
CA GLN A 141 -7.01 -10.34 -27.74
C GLN A 141 -8.23 -10.66 -28.61
N SER A 142 -8.84 -11.82 -28.42
CA SER A 142 -10.10 -12.20 -29.10
C SER A 142 -11.35 -11.54 -28.48
N GLY A 143 -11.21 -10.75 -27.41
CA GLY A 143 -12.32 -10.10 -26.70
C GLY A 143 -13.22 -11.06 -25.93
N ARG A 144 -12.81 -12.33 -25.77
CA ARG A 144 -13.57 -13.36 -25.02
C ARG A 144 -13.44 -13.22 -23.51
N ALA A 145 -12.43 -12.51 -23.03
CA ALA A 145 -12.23 -12.20 -21.62
C ALA A 145 -11.54 -10.85 -21.43
N ASN A 146 -11.78 -10.18 -20.31
CA ASN A 146 -10.99 -9.03 -19.88
C ASN A 146 -9.91 -9.44 -18.87
N TYR A 147 -8.82 -8.67 -18.76
CA TYR A 147 -7.79 -8.90 -17.72
C TYR A 147 -8.38 -8.89 -16.29
N ALA A 148 -9.52 -8.23 -16.10
CA ALA A 148 -10.28 -8.16 -14.85
C ALA A 148 -11.08 -9.44 -14.53
N GLU A 149 -11.30 -10.32 -15.52
CA GLU A 149 -12.25 -11.44 -15.44
C GLU A 149 -11.57 -12.81 -15.22
N THR A 150 -10.24 -12.86 -15.29
CA THR A 150 -9.44 -14.11 -15.23
C THR A 150 -8.22 -13.98 -14.30
N LEU A 151 -7.71 -15.11 -13.81
CA LEU A 151 -6.53 -15.17 -12.95
C LEU A 151 -5.34 -15.85 -13.63
N PRO A 152 -4.10 -15.38 -13.39
CA PRO A 152 -2.93 -16.19 -13.67
C PRO A 152 -2.91 -17.39 -12.73
N VAL A 153 -2.39 -18.52 -13.22
CA VAL A 153 -2.02 -19.64 -12.34
C VAL A 153 -1.05 -19.12 -11.27
N GLU A 154 -1.38 -19.35 -9.99
CA GLU A 154 -0.45 -19.14 -8.89
C GLU A 154 0.48 -20.36 -8.80
N TYR A 155 1.78 -20.09 -8.81
CA TYR A 155 2.80 -21.14 -8.74
C TYR A 155 3.41 -21.17 -7.34
N VAL A 156 3.77 -22.37 -6.88
CA VAL A 156 4.61 -22.54 -5.70
C VAL A 156 5.95 -21.82 -5.94
N PRO A 157 6.38 -20.91 -5.05
CA PRO A 157 7.67 -20.25 -5.17
C PRO A 157 8.83 -21.25 -5.25
N SER A 158 9.82 -21.00 -6.11
CA SER A 158 11.03 -21.83 -6.13
C SER A 158 11.86 -21.64 -4.84
N PRO A 159 12.74 -22.59 -4.49
CA PRO A 159 13.65 -22.45 -3.36
C PRO A 159 14.47 -21.15 -3.38
N GLU A 160 14.98 -20.78 -4.56
CA GLU A 160 15.74 -19.54 -4.76
C GLU A 160 14.89 -18.31 -4.46
N TYR A 161 13.60 -18.36 -4.82
CA TYR A 161 12.70 -17.24 -4.58
C TYR A 161 12.27 -17.12 -3.12
N ARG A 162 12.12 -18.25 -2.41
CA ARG A 162 11.93 -18.25 -0.95
C ARG A 162 13.16 -17.72 -0.22
N GLN A 163 14.37 -18.06 -0.67
CA GLN A 163 15.60 -17.51 -0.12
C GLN A 163 15.65 -15.99 -0.32
N LEU A 164 15.32 -15.50 -1.52
CA LEU A 164 15.24 -14.07 -1.78
C LEU A 164 14.26 -13.36 -0.84
N PHE A 165 13.10 -13.96 -0.58
CA PHE A 165 12.16 -13.43 0.40
C PHE A 165 12.77 -13.36 1.81
N ALA A 166 13.42 -14.43 2.27
CA ALA A 166 14.05 -14.46 3.59
C ALA A 166 15.13 -13.37 3.75
N GLU A 167 16.01 -13.21 2.75
CA GLU A 167 17.05 -12.18 2.72
C GLU A 167 16.47 -10.75 2.64
N ALA A 168 15.37 -10.58 1.89
CA ALA A 168 14.67 -9.30 1.85
C ALA A 168 14.02 -8.98 3.20
N LEU A 169 13.41 -9.98 3.85
CA LEU A 169 12.76 -9.82 5.15
C LEU A 169 13.75 -9.46 6.25
N GLU A 170 14.88 -10.17 6.33
CA GLU A 170 15.93 -9.90 7.30
C GLU A 170 16.45 -8.46 7.15
N ARG A 171 16.77 -8.02 5.93
CA ARG A 171 17.32 -6.69 5.67
C ARG A 171 16.34 -5.55 5.87
N SER A 172 15.05 -5.76 5.60
CA SER A 172 14.08 -4.67 5.50
C SER A 172 13.01 -4.65 6.59
N SER A 173 12.86 -5.69 7.42
CA SER A 173 11.81 -5.76 8.46
C SER A 173 11.81 -4.55 9.39
N ARG A 174 12.97 -4.10 9.87
CA ARG A 174 13.10 -2.88 10.69
C ARG A 174 12.66 -1.63 9.93
N ARG A 175 13.11 -1.46 8.67
CA ARG A 175 12.75 -0.30 7.82
C ARG A 175 11.24 -0.27 7.54
N VAL A 176 10.64 -1.44 7.28
CA VAL A 176 9.20 -1.59 7.13
C VAL A 176 8.48 -1.22 8.42
N ALA A 177 8.98 -1.63 9.59
CA ALA A 177 8.37 -1.27 10.87
C ALA A 177 8.35 0.25 11.10
N VAL A 178 9.45 0.96 10.79
CA VAL A 178 9.50 2.42 10.86
C VAL A 178 8.48 3.06 9.91
N ALA A 179 8.44 2.62 8.64
CA ALA A 179 7.49 3.16 7.67
C ALA A 179 6.03 2.88 8.05
N VAL A 180 5.73 1.69 8.60
CA VAL A 180 4.41 1.36 9.17
C VAL A 180 4.07 2.31 10.31
N GLY A 181 4.99 2.54 11.24
CA GLY A 181 4.74 3.44 12.37
C GLY A 181 4.43 4.86 11.91
N ILE A 182 5.23 5.41 11.00
CA ILE A 182 5.01 6.76 10.45
C ILE A 182 3.64 6.85 9.79
N VAL A 183 3.30 5.94 8.85
CA VAL A 183 2.02 6.02 8.15
C VAL A 183 0.83 5.80 9.10
N SER A 184 0.99 4.94 10.11
CA SER A 184 -0.05 4.69 11.13
C SER A 184 -0.32 5.94 11.97
N GLU A 185 0.71 6.61 12.47
CA GLU A 185 0.57 7.84 13.26
C GLU A 185 -0.04 8.99 12.43
N LEU A 186 0.36 9.12 11.15
CA LEU A 186 -0.21 10.10 10.24
C LEU A 186 -1.71 9.85 10.01
N VAL A 187 -2.09 8.60 9.77
CA VAL A 187 -3.49 8.20 9.61
C VAL A 187 -4.29 8.37 10.90
N HIS A 188 -3.71 7.97 12.04
CA HIS A 188 -4.32 8.12 13.36
C HIS A 188 -4.64 9.60 13.63
N SER A 189 -3.69 10.50 13.35
CA SER A 189 -3.91 11.95 13.47
C SER A 189 -4.96 12.47 12.47
N ALA A 190 -4.89 12.07 11.21
CA ALA A 190 -5.79 12.51 10.14
C ALA A 190 -7.25 12.05 10.33
N ARG A 191 -7.51 11.06 11.19
CA ARG A 191 -8.83 10.51 11.50
C ARG A 191 -9.18 10.62 12.98
N ALA A 192 -8.64 11.64 13.66
CA ALA A 192 -8.96 11.97 15.06
C ALA A 192 -8.85 10.77 16.03
N GLY A 193 -7.86 9.91 15.78
CA GLY A 193 -7.54 8.74 16.59
C GLY A 193 -8.43 7.52 16.38
N GLN A 194 -9.38 7.57 15.44
CA GLN A 194 -10.37 6.50 15.24
C GLN A 194 -10.51 6.08 13.77
N PRO A 195 -9.42 5.79 13.03
CA PRO A 195 -9.51 5.41 11.63
C PRO A 195 -10.29 4.10 11.44
N VAL A 196 -10.94 3.97 10.29
CA VAL A 196 -11.43 2.70 9.72
C VAL A 196 -10.51 2.37 8.54
N LEU A 197 -9.65 1.37 8.73
CA LEU A 197 -8.66 1.00 7.71
C LEU A 197 -9.34 0.16 6.63
N VAL A 198 -9.23 0.58 5.37
CA VAL A 198 -9.73 -0.17 4.22
C VAL A 198 -8.57 -0.43 3.26
N SER A 199 -7.97 -1.61 3.38
CA SER A 199 -6.86 -1.97 2.50
C SER A 199 -7.32 -2.37 1.11
N LEU A 200 -6.52 -2.02 0.11
CA LEU A 200 -6.74 -2.42 -1.27
C LEU A 200 -6.07 -3.77 -1.50
N ALA A 201 -6.88 -4.77 -1.81
CA ALA A 201 -6.41 -6.12 -2.02
C ALA A 201 -5.50 -6.15 -3.28
N ARG A 202 -4.31 -6.74 -3.22
CA ARG A 202 -3.74 -7.52 -2.11
C ARG A 202 -2.59 -6.84 -1.37
N ALA A 203 -1.89 -5.94 -2.04
CA ALA A 203 -0.66 -5.37 -1.52
C ALA A 203 -0.90 -4.53 -0.25
N GLY A 204 -2.07 -3.89 -0.15
CA GLY A 204 -2.48 -3.15 1.03
C GLY A 204 -2.82 -4.00 2.24
N THR A 205 -3.32 -5.23 2.05
CA THR A 205 -3.85 -6.06 3.15
C THR A 205 -2.83 -6.29 4.27
N PRO A 206 -1.60 -6.80 4.02
CA PRO A 206 -0.62 -6.95 5.09
C PRO A 206 -0.23 -5.62 5.73
N ILE A 207 -0.26 -4.51 4.99
CA ILE A 207 0.07 -3.18 5.53
C ILE A 207 -1.04 -2.70 6.46
N GLY A 208 -2.31 -2.86 6.08
CA GLY A 208 -3.45 -2.55 6.95
C GLY A 208 -3.43 -3.35 8.25
N ILE A 209 -3.02 -4.62 8.21
CA ILE A 209 -2.82 -5.45 9.42
C ILE A 209 -1.71 -4.87 10.29
N LEU A 210 -0.55 -4.54 9.69
CA LEU A 210 0.57 -3.96 10.43
C LEU A 210 0.21 -2.60 11.06
N MET A 211 -0.55 -1.77 10.36
CA MET A 211 -1.05 -0.49 10.89
C MET A 211 -2.04 -0.68 12.05
N LYS A 212 -2.95 -1.65 11.93
CA LYS A 212 -3.86 -2.03 13.02
C LYS A 212 -3.07 -2.46 14.26
N ARG A 213 -2.13 -3.40 14.10
CA ARG A 213 -1.29 -3.91 15.19
C ARG A 213 -0.39 -2.83 15.81
N TRP A 214 0.15 -1.91 15.00
CA TRP A 214 0.88 -0.75 15.50
C TRP A 214 -0.03 0.14 16.36
N THR A 215 -1.22 0.46 15.86
CA THR A 215 -2.18 1.32 16.56
C THR A 215 -2.60 0.71 17.89
N GLU A 216 -2.87 -0.59 17.93
CA GLU A 216 -3.16 -1.31 19.17
C GLU A 216 -1.98 -1.25 20.14
N ARG A 217 -0.75 -1.51 19.67
CA ARG A 217 0.47 -1.48 20.50
C ARG A 217 0.78 -0.10 21.09
N MET A 218 0.61 0.97 20.31
CA MET A 218 0.98 2.33 20.73
C MET A 218 -0.14 3.06 21.48
N HIS A 219 -1.39 2.83 21.08
CA HIS A 219 -2.55 3.60 21.57
C HIS A 219 -3.57 2.76 22.34
N GLY A 220 -3.36 1.45 22.48
CA GLY A 220 -4.29 0.54 23.15
C GLY A 220 -5.67 0.50 22.48
N THR A 221 -5.77 0.89 21.22
CA THR A 221 -7.02 1.05 20.48
C THR A 221 -7.12 0.01 19.38
N ASP A 222 -8.16 -0.82 19.45
CA ASP A 222 -8.51 -1.73 18.35
C ASP A 222 -9.28 -0.96 17.27
N VAL A 223 -8.72 -0.90 16.07
CA VAL A 223 -9.32 -0.22 14.91
C VAL A 223 -9.92 -1.23 13.93
N PRO A 224 -11.10 -0.95 13.34
CA PRO A 224 -11.64 -1.78 12.27
C PRO A 224 -10.69 -1.82 11.08
N HIS A 225 -10.46 -3.02 10.54
CA HIS A 225 -9.70 -3.22 9.33
C HIS A 225 -10.47 -4.16 8.39
N LEU A 226 -10.77 -3.64 7.20
CA LEU A 226 -11.37 -4.38 6.11
C LEU A 226 -10.44 -4.32 4.89
N THR A 227 -10.59 -5.28 4.00
CA THR A 227 -9.90 -5.29 2.71
C THR A 227 -10.93 -5.41 1.60
N MET A 228 -10.75 -4.63 0.53
CA MET A 228 -11.68 -4.58 -0.59
C MET A 228 -10.97 -4.62 -1.94
N SER A 229 -11.74 -4.80 -3.00
CA SER A 229 -11.24 -4.85 -4.36
C SER A 229 -11.05 -3.46 -4.98
N ILE A 230 -9.95 -3.31 -5.69
CA ILE A 230 -9.79 -2.30 -6.75
C ILE A 230 -9.26 -2.98 -8.00
N VAL A 231 -9.89 -2.74 -9.14
CA VAL A 231 -9.48 -3.32 -10.42
C VAL A 231 -9.25 -2.20 -11.43
N ARG A 232 -8.04 -2.14 -12.00
CA ARG A 232 -7.71 -1.08 -12.96
C ARG A 232 -8.63 -1.10 -14.17
N GLY A 233 -9.18 0.06 -14.53
CA GLY A 233 -10.15 0.21 -15.62
C GLY A 233 -11.57 -0.24 -15.27
N VAL A 234 -11.81 -0.70 -14.04
CA VAL A 234 -13.14 -1.03 -13.50
C VAL A 234 -13.46 -0.13 -12.30
N GLY A 235 -12.47 0.14 -11.45
CA GLY A 235 -12.61 0.97 -10.25
C GLY A 235 -12.67 0.17 -8.95
N LEU A 236 -13.12 0.85 -7.89
CA LEU A 236 -13.49 0.25 -6.63
C LEU A 236 -14.81 -0.51 -6.76
N ASP A 237 -14.92 -1.57 -5.97
CA ASP A 237 -16.18 -2.27 -5.75
C ASP A 237 -17.24 -1.34 -5.13
N GLN A 238 -18.28 -1.04 -5.91
CA GLN A 238 -19.36 -0.14 -5.50
C GLN A 238 -20.23 -0.74 -4.39
N THR A 239 -20.43 -2.07 -4.38
CA THR A 239 -21.17 -2.77 -3.32
C THR A 239 -20.41 -2.66 -2.00
N ALA A 240 -19.08 -2.82 -2.03
CA ALA A 240 -18.24 -2.66 -0.86
C ALA A 240 -18.21 -1.21 -0.35
N LEU A 241 -18.23 -0.20 -1.23
CA LEU A 241 -18.40 1.19 -0.82
C LEU A 241 -19.77 1.43 -0.16
N GLY A 242 -20.84 0.86 -0.70
CA GLY A 242 -22.17 0.87 -0.09
C GLY A 242 -22.19 0.24 1.31
N TYR A 243 -21.54 -0.93 1.47
CA TYR A 243 -21.37 -1.56 2.77
C TYR A 243 -20.63 -0.65 3.76
N LEU A 244 -19.52 -0.04 3.34
CA LEU A 244 -18.72 0.86 4.19
C LEU A 244 -19.53 2.09 4.61
N ALA A 245 -20.26 2.71 3.69
CA ALA A 245 -21.11 3.88 3.95
C ALA A 245 -22.26 3.55 4.91
N ALA A 246 -22.82 2.35 4.83
CA ALA A 246 -23.89 1.91 5.72
C ALA A 246 -23.40 1.49 7.12
N THR A 247 -22.12 1.16 7.26
CA THR A 247 -21.55 0.57 8.48
C THR A 247 -20.71 1.58 9.28
N PHE A 248 -20.02 2.49 8.62
CA PHE A 248 -19.06 3.41 9.22
C PHE A 248 -19.31 4.85 8.77
N ASP A 249 -18.81 5.81 9.55
CA ASP A 249 -18.71 7.20 9.12
C ASP A 249 -17.69 7.30 7.96
N PRO A 250 -18.10 7.75 6.76
CA PRO A 250 -17.20 7.93 5.61
C PRO A 250 -15.98 8.81 5.91
N GLY A 251 -16.11 9.78 6.83
CA GLY A 251 -15.01 10.65 7.25
C GLY A 251 -13.92 9.94 8.05
N ARG A 252 -14.20 8.76 8.61
CA ARG A 252 -13.25 7.93 9.35
C ARG A 252 -12.50 6.93 8.45
N VAL A 253 -13.02 6.67 7.26
CA VAL A 253 -12.45 5.70 6.32
C VAL A 253 -11.15 6.24 5.72
N VAL A 254 -10.17 5.36 5.58
CA VAL A 254 -8.90 5.63 4.91
C VAL A 254 -8.49 4.40 4.11
N PHE A 255 -8.14 4.64 2.85
CA PHE A 255 -7.70 3.58 1.95
C PHE A 255 -6.21 3.31 2.14
N VAL A 256 -5.81 2.04 2.14
CA VAL A 256 -4.42 1.62 2.43
C VAL A 256 -3.87 0.75 1.31
N ASP A 257 -2.66 1.04 0.83
CA ASP A 257 -1.94 0.17 -0.12
C ASP A 257 -0.46 -0.05 0.25
N GLY A 258 0.17 -1.03 -0.38
CA GLY A 258 1.57 -1.41 -0.14
C GLY A 258 2.55 -0.36 -0.65
N TRP A 259 2.43 0.06 -1.91
CA TRP A 259 3.28 1.12 -2.46
C TRP A 259 2.62 1.74 -3.69
N THR A 260 3.07 2.93 -4.08
CA THR A 260 2.66 3.54 -5.34
C THR A 260 3.87 3.98 -6.16
N GLY A 261 4.00 3.37 -7.35
CA GLY A 261 5.10 3.66 -8.27
C GLY A 261 4.79 4.87 -9.15
N LYS A 262 3.76 4.80 -9.99
CA LYS A 262 3.34 5.90 -10.88
C LYS A 262 1.93 6.43 -10.60
N GLY A 263 1.33 6.07 -9.46
CA GLY A 263 0.03 6.61 -9.05
C GLY A 263 -1.18 6.07 -9.79
N ALA A 264 -1.07 4.93 -10.49
CA ALA A 264 -2.21 4.35 -11.20
C ALA A 264 -3.38 4.00 -10.26
N ILE A 265 -3.08 3.42 -9.09
CA ILE A 265 -4.09 3.08 -8.07
C ILE A 265 -4.67 4.33 -7.42
N ALA A 266 -3.85 5.35 -7.12
CA ALA A 266 -4.33 6.62 -6.57
C ALA A 266 -5.34 7.30 -7.52
N ARG A 267 -5.07 7.34 -8.83
CA ARG A 267 -6.00 7.88 -9.82
C ARG A 267 -7.29 7.08 -9.93
N GLU A 268 -7.19 5.75 -9.94
CA GLU A 268 -8.35 4.86 -10.00
C GLU A 268 -9.22 5.02 -8.74
N LEU A 269 -8.60 5.15 -7.56
CA LEU A 269 -9.28 5.39 -6.29
C LEU A 269 -10.07 6.72 -6.35
N THR A 270 -9.40 7.84 -6.64
CA THR A 270 -10.06 9.16 -6.72
C THR A 270 -11.22 9.14 -7.72
N ALA A 271 -11.03 8.53 -8.90
CA ALA A 271 -12.09 8.44 -9.91
C ALA A 271 -13.29 7.59 -9.43
N ALA A 272 -13.04 6.45 -8.80
CA ALA A 272 -14.10 5.58 -8.30
C ALA A 272 -14.88 6.19 -7.13
N LEU A 273 -14.22 6.94 -6.26
CA LEU A 273 -14.89 7.65 -5.16
C LEU A 273 -15.70 8.85 -5.66
N ALA A 274 -15.21 9.57 -6.67
CA ALA A 274 -15.97 10.63 -7.31
C ALA A 274 -17.24 10.09 -7.99
N LEU A 275 -17.13 8.94 -8.67
CA LEU A 275 -18.27 8.25 -9.26
C LEU A 275 -19.29 7.85 -8.17
N PHE A 276 -18.84 7.22 -7.08
CA PHE A 276 -19.73 6.80 -6.00
C PHE A 276 -20.44 7.99 -5.33
N ALA A 277 -19.75 9.12 -5.17
CA ALA A 277 -20.37 10.34 -4.68
C ALA A 277 -21.46 10.87 -5.64
N GLU A 278 -21.26 10.74 -6.95
CA GLU A 278 -22.25 11.12 -7.96
C GLU A 278 -23.46 10.19 -7.97
N THR A 279 -23.25 8.87 -7.87
CA THR A 279 -24.31 7.85 -8.01
C THR A 279 -25.09 7.62 -6.72
N ASP A 280 -24.43 7.64 -5.56
CA ASP A 280 -24.99 7.22 -4.27
C ASP A 280 -25.07 8.38 -3.26
N GLY A 281 -24.46 9.53 -3.57
CA GLY A 281 -24.51 10.75 -2.75
C GLY A 281 -23.61 10.73 -1.50
N THR A 282 -22.88 9.65 -1.25
CA THR A 282 -21.95 9.54 -0.12
C THR A 282 -20.54 9.94 -0.52
N VAL A 283 -19.92 10.82 0.27
CA VAL A 283 -18.56 11.32 0.01
C VAL A 283 -17.58 10.71 1.00
N PHE A 284 -16.62 9.95 0.49
CA PHE A 284 -15.43 9.51 1.23
C PHE A 284 -14.27 10.48 0.99
N GLY A 285 -13.30 10.52 1.91
CA GLY A 285 -11.99 11.09 1.61
C GLY A 285 -11.24 10.23 0.59
N ASP A 286 -10.59 10.84 -0.39
CA ASP A 286 -9.80 10.15 -1.41
C ASP A 286 -8.31 9.99 -1.04
N ASP A 287 -7.97 10.25 0.23
CA ASP A 287 -6.64 10.02 0.76
C ASP A 287 -6.28 8.52 0.67
N LEU A 288 -5.30 8.20 -0.18
CA LEU A 288 -4.62 6.91 -0.17
C LEU A 288 -3.39 6.97 0.74
N ALA A 289 -3.40 6.16 1.81
CA ALA A 289 -2.24 5.94 2.65
C ALA A 289 -1.40 4.77 2.11
N VAL A 290 -0.09 4.95 1.94
CA VAL A 290 0.78 3.87 1.45
C VAL A 290 2.01 3.67 2.34
N LEU A 291 2.54 2.44 2.40
CA LEU A 291 3.82 2.22 3.08
C LEU A 291 4.95 3.00 2.39
N ALA A 292 5.06 2.87 1.07
CA ALA A 292 6.08 3.53 0.26
C ALA A 292 5.51 4.27 -0.96
N ASP A 293 5.95 5.52 -1.18
CA ASP A 293 5.58 6.31 -2.36
C ASP A 293 6.82 6.88 -3.05
N PRO A 294 7.58 6.06 -3.77
CA PRO A 294 8.67 6.55 -4.61
C PRO A 294 8.19 7.38 -5.81
N GLY A 295 6.88 7.37 -6.10
CA GLY A 295 6.27 8.07 -7.24
C GLY A 295 5.86 9.51 -6.98
N HIS A 296 5.85 9.96 -5.73
CA HIS A 296 5.29 11.26 -5.33
C HIS A 296 3.81 11.44 -5.72
N CYS A 297 3.00 10.41 -5.47
CA CYS A 297 1.61 10.35 -5.88
C CYS A 297 0.58 10.61 -4.76
N VAL A 298 0.98 10.50 -3.49
CA VAL A 298 0.10 10.67 -2.33
C VAL A 298 0.72 11.57 -1.25
N SER A 299 -0.14 12.07 -0.36
CA SER A 299 0.22 12.92 0.79
C SER A 299 0.54 12.12 2.05
N ILE A 300 -0.13 10.98 2.26
CA ILE A 300 0.04 10.11 3.44
C ILE A 300 0.90 8.89 3.04
N PHE A 301 2.14 8.86 3.52
CA PHE A 301 3.07 7.76 3.20
C PHE A 301 4.08 7.54 4.34
N GLY A 302 4.55 6.30 4.47
CA GLY A 302 5.60 5.95 5.44
C GLY A 302 7.00 6.36 4.99
N THR A 303 7.32 6.18 3.71
CA THR A 303 8.63 6.54 3.13
C THR A 303 8.55 6.87 1.63
N ARG A 304 9.54 7.62 1.13
CA ARG A 304 9.79 7.84 -0.31
C ARG A 304 10.75 6.83 -0.92
N ASP A 305 11.34 5.97 -0.08
CA ASP A 305 12.35 5.04 -0.51
C ASP A 305 11.80 3.97 -1.45
N ASP A 306 12.64 3.55 -2.40
CA ASP A 306 12.34 2.48 -3.35
C ASP A 306 13.22 1.26 -3.08
N TYR A 307 12.67 0.30 -2.34
CA TYR A 307 13.29 -0.97 -1.99
C TYR A 307 12.29 -2.12 -2.11
N LEU A 308 12.79 -3.35 -2.03
CA LEU A 308 11.93 -4.52 -2.07
C LEU A 308 11.17 -4.67 -0.74
N ILE A 309 9.88 -4.35 -0.76
CA ILE A 309 8.96 -4.70 0.33
C ILE A 309 8.71 -6.21 0.27
N PRO A 310 9.02 -7.01 1.31
CA PRO A 310 8.97 -8.48 1.24
C PRO A 310 7.59 -9.04 0.86
N SER A 311 6.50 -8.38 1.27
CA SER A 311 5.12 -8.75 0.90
C SER A 311 4.82 -8.62 -0.60
N ALA A 312 5.69 -7.96 -1.38
CA ALA A 312 5.54 -7.87 -2.82
C ALA A 312 6.11 -9.08 -3.58
N CYS A 313 6.92 -9.93 -2.93
CA CYS A 313 7.66 -11.02 -3.54
C CYS A 313 6.75 -12.19 -3.94
N LEU A 314 6.24 -12.93 -2.95
CA LEU A 314 5.79 -14.31 -3.17
C LEU A 314 4.31 -14.45 -3.60
N ASN A 315 3.70 -13.39 -4.12
CA ASN A 315 2.26 -13.39 -4.38
C ASN A 315 1.45 -13.86 -3.16
N SER A 316 0.55 -14.82 -3.36
CA SER A 316 -0.51 -15.20 -2.44
C SER A 316 0.11 -15.78 -1.17
N THR A 317 1.25 -16.48 -1.29
CA THR A 317 1.94 -17.11 -0.15
C THR A 317 2.63 -16.12 0.79
N VAL A 318 2.59 -14.81 0.53
CA VAL A 318 2.98 -13.77 1.51
C VAL A 318 1.87 -12.74 1.73
N SER A 319 0.70 -12.96 1.12
CA SER A 319 -0.42 -12.02 1.16
C SER A 319 -1.75 -12.72 1.45
N GLY A 320 -1.76 -13.59 2.46
CA GLY A 320 -2.97 -14.19 3.00
C GLY A 320 -3.54 -15.35 2.18
N LEU A 321 -2.79 -15.93 1.24
CA LEU A 321 -3.23 -16.95 0.27
C LEU A 321 -4.42 -16.55 -0.60
N VAL A 322 -4.74 -15.26 -0.68
CA VAL A 322 -5.83 -14.77 -1.54
C VAL A 322 -5.29 -14.44 -2.93
N SER A 323 -6.07 -14.59 -4.00
CA SER A 323 -5.73 -14.16 -5.36
C SER A 323 -5.84 -12.65 -5.53
N ARG A 324 -5.33 -12.10 -6.64
CA ARG A 324 -5.76 -10.75 -7.05
C ARG A 324 -7.28 -10.73 -7.20
N THR A 325 -7.88 -9.57 -7.02
CA THR A 325 -9.33 -9.45 -7.15
C THR A 325 -9.76 -9.47 -8.61
N VAL A 326 -10.99 -9.94 -8.82
CA VAL A 326 -11.59 -10.23 -10.12
C VAL A 326 -12.94 -9.55 -10.17
N PHE A 327 -13.25 -8.95 -11.31
CA PHE A 327 -14.59 -8.51 -11.64
C PHE A 327 -15.06 -9.26 -12.90
N ASN A 328 -15.86 -10.31 -12.69
CA ASN A 328 -16.45 -11.14 -13.74
C ASN A 328 -17.98 -11.11 -13.65
N ARG A 329 -18.62 -10.46 -14.62
CA ARG A 329 -20.09 -10.23 -14.63
C ARG A 329 -20.93 -11.50 -14.73
N GLN A 330 -20.34 -12.64 -15.13
CA GLN A 330 -21.05 -13.92 -15.15
C GLN A 330 -21.08 -14.60 -13.77
N LEU A 331 -20.14 -14.23 -12.90
CA LEU A 331 -19.94 -14.83 -11.58
C LEU A 331 -20.31 -13.90 -10.43
N ILE A 332 -20.38 -12.59 -10.69
CA ILE A 332 -20.58 -11.54 -9.70
C ILE A 332 -21.85 -10.79 -10.07
N GLY A 333 -22.87 -10.93 -9.22
CA GLY A 333 -24.13 -10.20 -9.37
C GLY A 333 -23.99 -8.72 -9.00
N GLU A 334 -25.00 -7.92 -9.33
CA GLU A 334 -24.99 -6.47 -9.10
C GLU A 334 -24.88 -6.06 -7.62
N SER A 335 -25.31 -6.94 -6.70
CA SER A 335 -25.24 -6.74 -5.25
C SER A 335 -24.17 -7.61 -4.57
N ASP A 336 -23.34 -8.30 -5.35
CA ASP A 336 -22.21 -9.04 -4.81
C ASP A 336 -20.99 -8.11 -4.68
N PHE A 337 -20.08 -8.47 -3.76
CA PHE A 337 -18.73 -7.94 -3.81
C PHE A 337 -17.96 -8.51 -5.01
N HIS A 338 -16.93 -7.78 -5.44
CA HIS A 338 -15.90 -8.28 -6.33
C HIS A 338 -15.28 -9.57 -5.77
N GLY A 339 -14.81 -10.44 -6.65
CA GLY A 339 -14.41 -11.80 -6.27
C GLY A 339 -12.91 -11.96 -6.05
N ALA A 340 -12.54 -12.98 -5.28
CA ALA A 340 -11.18 -13.51 -5.22
C ALA A 340 -11.19 -15.00 -4.84
N LYS A 341 -10.09 -15.70 -5.10
CA LYS A 341 -9.89 -17.11 -4.73
C LYS A 341 -9.01 -17.23 -3.49
N PHE A 342 -9.34 -18.17 -2.61
CA PHE A 342 -8.48 -18.58 -1.51
C PHE A 342 -7.72 -19.86 -1.88
N TYR A 343 -6.39 -19.78 -1.93
CA TYR A 343 -5.49 -20.88 -2.27
C TYR A 343 -5.15 -21.75 -1.07
N ALA A 344 -6.16 -22.43 -0.50
CA ALA A 344 -5.96 -23.30 0.66
C ALA A 344 -4.92 -24.41 0.42
N GLY A 345 -4.73 -24.85 -0.83
CA GLY A 345 -3.72 -25.85 -1.21
C GLY A 345 -2.27 -25.37 -1.13
N LEU A 346 -2.02 -24.07 -0.92
CA LEU A 346 -0.67 -23.48 -0.80
C LEU A 346 -0.29 -23.17 0.66
N ARG A 347 -1.03 -23.72 1.64
CA ARG A 347 -0.80 -23.46 3.08
C ARG A 347 0.61 -23.81 3.55
N ASP A 348 1.21 -24.86 3.00
CA ASP A 348 2.56 -25.30 3.39
C ASP A 348 3.65 -24.32 2.96
N ASP A 349 3.36 -23.45 1.99
CA ASP A 349 4.27 -22.40 1.50
C ASP A 349 3.93 -21.02 2.05
N ASP A 350 2.91 -20.89 2.91
CA ASP A 350 2.42 -19.60 3.41
C ASP A 350 3.35 -19.00 4.46
N VAL A 351 3.95 -17.86 4.10
CA VAL A 351 4.83 -17.05 4.94
C VAL A 351 4.19 -15.70 5.31
N SER A 352 2.87 -15.56 5.14
CA SER A 352 2.14 -14.33 5.46
C SER A 352 2.27 -13.95 6.94
N ALA A 353 2.14 -14.92 7.86
CA ALA A 353 2.36 -14.69 9.29
C ALA A 353 3.84 -14.39 9.61
N VAL A 354 4.77 -15.11 8.97
CA VAL A 354 6.21 -14.90 9.11
C VAL A 354 6.60 -13.45 8.78
N PHE A 355 6.05 -12.89 7.69
CA PHE A 355 6.24 -11.50 7.33
C PHE A 355 5.73 -10.54 8.42
N LEU A 356 4.48 -10.74 8.88
CA LEU A 356 3.87 -9.88 9.89
C LEU A 356 4.65 -9.92 11.21
N ASP A 357 5.03 -11.11 11.67
CA ASP A 357 5.72 -11.31 12.94
C ASP A 357 7.13 -10.72 12.93
N ALA A 358 7.86 -10.89 11.83
CA ALA A 358 9.19 -10.29 11.66
C ALA A 358 9.16 -8.76 11.74
N VAL A 359 8.14 -8.12 11.16
CA VAL A 359 7.96 -6.66 11.26
C VAL A 359 7.51 -6.26 12.67
N CYS A 360 6.52 -6.96 13.23
CA CYS A 360 5.95 -6.65 14.56
C CYS A 360 6.98 -6.81 15.70
N THR A 361 8.02 -7.62 15.51
CA THR A 361 9.12 -7.77 16.49
C THR A 361 9.83 -6.44 16.76
N HIS A 362 9.84 -5.53 15.79
CA HIS A 362 10.50 -4.23 15.91
C HIS A 362 9.66 -3.14 16.57
N PHE A 363 8.35 -3.36 16.80
CA PHE A 363 7.46 -2.29 17.30
C PHE A 363 7.78 -1.86 18.74
N ASP A 364 8.40 -2.72 19.54
CA ASP A 364 8.79 -2.39 20.91
C ASP A 364 10.26 -1.95 21.04
N ASP A 365 10.99 -1.88 19.92
CA ASP A 365 12.34 -1.32 19.90
C ASP A 365 12.28 0.21 20.06
N GLU A 366 12.90 0.72 21.13
CA GLU A 366 12.92 2.14 21.44
C GLU A 366 13.57 2.98 20.33
N SER A 367 14.56 2.44 19.61
CA SER A 367 15.19 3.11 18.48
C SER A 367 14.22 3.26 17.31
N VAL A 368 13.37 2.26 17.07
CA VAL A 368 12.33 2.30 16.03
C VAL A 368 11.25 3.30 16.40
N ARG A 369 10.80 3.30 17.66
CA ARG A 369 9.82 4.28 18.16
C ARG A 369 10.34 5.71 18.07
N ALA A 370 11.60 5.95 18.42
CA ALA A 370 12.24 7.26 18.30
C ALA A 370 12.33 7.72 16.85
N GLU A 371 12.70 6.83 15.92
CA GLU A 371 12.76 7.10 14.48
C GLU A 371 11.38 7.39 13.89
N VAL A 372 10.34 6.64 14.29
CA VAL A 372 8.95 6.93 13.92
C VAL A 372 8.53 8.30 14.42
N ALA A 373 8.81 8.63 15.68
CA ALA A 373 8.46 9.93 16.24
C ALA A 373 9.15 11.09 15.52
N GLU A 374 10.40 10.92 15.07
CA GLU A 374 11.08 11.90 14.21
C GLU A 374 10.44 11.98 12.83
N GLY A 375 10.22 10.85 12.16
CA GLY A 375 9.58 10.83 10.84
C GLY A 375 8.19 11.47 10.84
N VAL A 376 7.42 11.34 11.94
CA VAL A 376 6.13 12.04 12.11
C VAL A 376 6.33 13.55 12.29
N ARG A 377 7.36 14.00 13.03
CA ARG A 377 7.68 15.43 13.17
C ARG A 377 8.10 16.04 11.83
N GLU A 378 8.94 15.34 11.08
CA GLU A 378 9.37 15.71 9.74
C GLU A 378 8.16 15.80 8.80
N ALA A 379 7.32 14.75 8.75
CA ALA A 379 6.10 14.73 7.96
C ALA A 379 5.16 15.91 8.26
N ALA A 380 5.01 16.28 9.53
CA ALA A 380 4.23 17.44 9.93
C ALA A 380 4.87 18.77 9.47
N ALA A 381 6.19 18.87 9.46
CA ALA A 381 6.90 20.04 8.95
C ALA A 381 6.78 20.16 7.43
N GLU A 382 7.00 19.07 6.69
CA GLU A 382 6.83 18.98 5.24
C GLU A 382 5.40 19.35 4.83
N THR A 383 4.39 18.87 5.58
CA THR A 383 2.98 19.20 5.33
C THR A 383 2.73 20.70 5.46
N ARG A 384 3.26 21.35 6.52
CA ARG A 384 3.16 22.81 6.69
C ARG A 384 3.89 23.59 5.61
N ALA A 385 4.96 23.04 5.06
CA ALA A 385 5.72 23.61 3.94
C ALA A 385 5.08 23.33 2.56
N GLY A 386 4.06 22.46 2.48
CA GLY A 386 3.43 22.06 1.23
C GLY A 386 4.21 21.00 0.43
N GLU A 387 5.22 20.37 1.03
CA GLU A 387 6.13 19.44 0.35
C GLU A 387 5.55 18.02 0.19
N ARG A 388 4.50 17.69 0.94
CA ARG A 388 3.76 16.42 0.78
C ARG A 388 2.63 16.49 -0.25
N VAL A 389 2.46 17.61 -0.94
CA VAL A 389 1.51 17.70 -2.06
C VAL A 389 1.97 16.77 -3.19
N PRO A 390 1.11 15.89 -3.74
CA PRO A 390 1.47 15.02 -4.85
C PRO A 390 2.00 15.80 -6.05
N THR A 391 3.22 15.50 -6.47
CA THR A 391 3.86 16.14 -7.64
C THR A 391 3.72 15.29 -8.91
N TRP A 392 3.38 14.01 -8.75
CA TRP A 392 3.27 13.03 -9.83
C TRP A 392 4.59 12.88 -10.64
N SER A 393 5.73 13.13 -10.00
CA SER A 393 7.05 13.04 -10.63
C SER A 393 7.32 11.64 -11.19
N GLY A 394 6.79 10.61 -10.55
CA GLY A 394 6.87 9.23 -11.04
C GLY A 394 6.17 9.00 -12.38
N TRP A 395 5.02 9.65 -12.60
CA TRP A 395 4.31 9.59 -13.88
C TRP A 395 5.13 10.28 -14.99
N GLN A 396 5.63 11.49 -14.70
CA GLN A 396 6.45 12.27 -15.63
C GLN A 396 7.74 11.52 -16.01
N ALA A 397 8.36 10.82 -15.06
CA ALA A 397 9.55 10.02 -15.32
C ALA A 397 9.24 8.81 -16.21
N VAL A 398 8.11 8.14 -15.99
CA VAL A 398 7.66 7.04 -16.84
C VAL A 398 7.38 7.52 -18.27
N GLU A 399 6.79 8.71 -18.45
CA GLU A 399 6.58 9.30 -19.79
C GLU A 399 7.90 9.60 -20.50
N ARG A 400 8.88 10.21 -19.82
CA ARG A 400 10.22 10.42 -20.39
C ARG A 400 10.88 9.12 -20.78
N ILE A 401 10.94 8.14 -19.86
CA ILE A 401 11.55 6.83 -20.14
C ILE A 401 10.86 6.14 -21.33
N SER A 402 9.53 6.23 -21.43
CA SER A 402 8.81 5.66 -22.56
C SER A 402 9.22 6.30 -23.89
N ALA A 403 9.45 7.62 -23.92
CA ALA A 403 9.89 8.34 -25.10
C ALA A 403 11.37 8.08 -25.44
N ASP A 404 12.25 8.18 -24.46
CA ASP A 404 13.72 8.04 -24.63
C ASP A 404 14.11 6.66 -25.16
N TYR A 405 13.35 5.62 -24.80
CA TYR A 405 13.57 4.24 -25.23
C TYR A 405 12.63 3.78 -26.36
N GLY A 406 11.82 4.67 -26.94
CA GLY A 406 10.95 4.36 -28.10
C GLY A 406 9.90 3.28 -27.82
N ILE A 407 9.35 3.24 -26.61
CA ILE A 407 8.35 2.25 -26.17
C ILE A 407 6.93 2.69 -26.52
N ASP A 408 6.68 4.01 -26.59
CA ASP A 408 5.39 4.64 -26.89
C ASP A 408 4.18 4.11 -26.10
N ASN A 409 4.44 3.48 -24.95
CA ASN A 409 3.42 2.94 -24.05
C ASN A 409 3.94 2.87 -22.60
N VAL A 410 3.46 3.80 -21.77
CA VAL A 410 3.78 3.89 -20.34
C VAL A 410 3.45 2.64 -19.52
N ASN A 411 2.64 1.71 -20.04
CA ASN A 411 2.33 0.46 -19.37
C ASN A 411 3.44 -0.60 -19.50
N LEU A 412 4.36 -0.43 -20.45
CA LEU A 412 5.54 -1.29 -20.61
C LEU A 412 6.74 -0.82 -19.78
N VAL A 413 6.64 0.36 -19.18
CA VAL A 413 7.60 0.90 -18.19
C VAL A 413 7.10 0.56 -16.78
N LYS A 414 7.90 -0.20 -16.03
CA LYS A 414 7.56 -0.72 -14.69
C LYS A 414 8.46 -0.10 -13.62
N PRO A 415 8.05 1.04 -13.05
CA PRO A 415 8.89 1.77 -12.11
C PRO A 415 8.90 1.13 -10.72
N GLY A 416 10.08 1.11 -10.12
CA GLY A 416 10.27 0.67 -8.75
C GLY A 416 10.78 -0.75 -8.64
N VAL A 417 11.38 -1.06 -7.49
CA VAL A 417 12.01 -2.36 -7.23
C VAL A 417 11.03 -3.52 -7.33
N GLY A 418 9.88 -3.42 -6.67
CA GLY A 418 8.86 -4.47 -6.68
C GLY A 418 8.30 -4.77 -8.08
N GLU A 419 8.04 -3.74 -8.89
CA GLU A 419 7.53 -3.90 -10.25
C GLU A 419 8.60 -4.44 -11.21
N THR A 420 9.85 -4.00 -11.05
CA THR A 420 11.00 -4.51 -11.82
C THR A 420 11.22 -6.01 -11.55
N THR A 421 11.15 -6.43 -10.29
CA THR A 421 11.23 -7.84 -9.91
C THR A 421 10.11 -8.67 -10.56
N ARG A 422 8.88 -8.13 -10.64
CA ARG A 422 7.78 -8.80 -11.36
C ARG A 422 8.01 -8.91 -12.86
N VAL A 423 8.63 -7.91 -13.49
CA VAL A 423 9.03 -7.99 -14.90
C VAL A 423 9.99 -9.16 -15.12
N LEU A 424 11.03 -9.24 -14.29
CA LEU A 424 12.03 -10.30 -14.37
C LEU A 424 11.47 -11.68 -14.06
N LEU A 425 10.40 -11.80 -13.29
CA LEU A 425 9.85 -13.12 -12.94
C LEU A 425 8.73 -13.58 -13.89
N ARG A 426 7.97 -12.66 -14.49
CA ARG A 426 6.66 -13.01 -15.09
C ARG A 426 6.36 -12.36 -16.42
N ARG A 427 7.30 -11.60 -16.99
CA ARG A 427 7.15 -10.93 -18.27
C ARG A 427 8.33 -11.27 -19.17
N VAL A 428 8.33 -10.69 -20.37
CA VAL A 428 9.47 -10.70 -21.28
C VAL A 428 10.26 -9.40 -21.02
N PRO A 429 11.26 -9.42 -20.12
CA PRO A 429 12.10 -8.26 -19.86
C PRO A 429 12.88 -7.87 -21.11
N TRP A 430 12.99 -6.57 -21.38
CA TRP A 430 13.88 -6.03 -22.41
C TRP A 430 15.17 -5.50 -21.81
N LYS A 431 15.06 -4.61 -20.82
CA LYS A 431 16.19 -3.93 -20.19
C LYS A 431 15.79 -3.46 -18.79
N ILE A 432 16.76 -3.41 -17.87
CA ILE A 432 16.59 -2.84 -16.54
C ILE A 432 17.39 -1.54 -16.44
N LEU A 433 16.73 -0.45 -16.08
CA LEU A 433 17.38 0.82 -15.77
C LEU A 433 17.67 0.87 -14.27
N VAL A 434 18.86 1.32 -13.89
CA VAL A 434 19.31 1.35 -12.50
C VAL A 434 19.82 2.74 -12.15
N ARG A 435 19.37 3.25 -10.99
CA ARG A 435 19.92 4.49 -10.43
C ARG A 435 21.33 4.23 -9.89
N PRO A 436 22.33 5.06 -10.24
CA PRO A 436 23.64 5.00 -9.63
C PRO A 436 23.55 5.03 -8.09
N GLY A 437 24.27 4.12 -7.42
CA GLY A 437 24.27 4.00 -5.97
C GLY A 437 23.14 3.16 -5.36
N ALA A 438 22.13 2.73 -6.12
CA ALA A 438 20.99 1.96 -5.58
C ALA A 438 21.25 0.44 -5.45
N ARG A 439 22.47 -0.03 -5.74
CA ARG A 439 22.78 -1.48 -5.93
C ARG A 439 22.44 -2.34 -4.71
N GLU A 440 22.54 -1.80 -3.50
CA GLU A 440 22.21 -2.52 -2.27
C GLU A 440 20.70 -2.83 -2.17
N ASP A 441 19.86 -1.85 -2.47
CA ASP A 441 18.39 -2.00 -2.48
C ASP A 441 17.91 -2.94 -3.60
N ILE A 442 18.68 -3.06 -4.68
CA ILE A 442 18.32 -3.83 -5.88
C ILE A 442 19.16 -5.10 -6.11
N ALA A 443 19.92 -5.58 -5.12
CA ALA A 443 20.84 -6.72 -5.28
C ALA A 443 20.18 -7.94 -5.93
N HIS A 444 18.92 -8.22 -5.56
CA HIS A 444 18.12 -9.29 -6.13
C HIS A 444 17.69 -9.06 -7.58
N VAL A 445 17.42 -7.82 -7.97
CA VAL A 445 17.13 -7.46 -9.36
C VAL A 445 18.35 -7.74 -10.22
N LEU A 446 19.55 -7.41 -9.72
CA LEU A 446 20.80 -7.66 -10.43
C LEU A 446 21.03 -9.16 -10.65
N LEU A 447 20.82 -9.98 -9.60
CA LEU A 447 20.91 -11.44 -9.69
C LEU A 447 19.92 -12.02 -10.71
N LEU A 448 18.65 -11.60 -10.64
CA LEU A 448 17.60 -12.07 -11.56
C LEU A 448 17.87 -11.64 -13.02
N ALA A 449 18.39 -10.42 -13.22
CA ALA A 449 18.75 -9.93 -14.54
C ALA A 449 19.92 -10.73 -15.13
N GLU A 450 20.95 -11.03 -14.34
CA GLU A 450 22.07 -11.88 -14.75
C GLU A 450 21.61 -13.27 -15.16
N GLN A 451 20.80 -13.94 -14.32
CA GLN A 451 20.26 -15.28 -14.59
C GLN A 451 19.42 -15.34 -15.88
N ARG A 452 18.73 -14.25 -16.22
CA ARG A 452 17.88 -14.16 -17.41
C ARG A 452 18.58 -13.53 -18.62
N GLY A 453 19.84 -13.14 -18.49
CA GLY A 453 20.58 -12.45 -19.56
C GLY A 453 19.97 -11.11 -19.96
N VAL A 454 19.33 -10.40 -19.02
CA VAL A 454 18.68 -9.11 -19.27
C VAL A 454 19.71 -7.99 -19.10
N PRO A 455 19.90 -7.11 -20.09
CA PRO A 455 20.85 -6.00 -19.97
C PRO A 455 20.43 -5.02 -18.88
N ILE A 456 21.43 -4.53 -18.15
CA ILE A 456 21.30 -3.47 -17.14
C ILE A 456 21.99 -2.21 -17.68
N GLU A 457 21.32 -1.08 -17.53
CA GLU A 457 21.83 0.25 -17.90
C GLU A 457 21.73 1.18 -16.69
N GLU A 458 22.83 1.85 -16.34
CA GLU A 458 22.81 2.89 -15.31
C GLU A 458 22.33 4.21 -15.92
N VAL A 459 21.34 4.84 -15.26
CA VAL A 459 20.70 6.07 -15.72
C VAL A 459 20.71 7.09 -14.58
N ASP A 460 21.36 8.22 -14.81
CA ASP A 460 21.36 9.34 -13.88
C ASP A 460 19.95 9.93 -13.69
N ASP A 461 19.69 10.57 -12.55
CA ASP A 461 18.43 11.24 -12.22
C ASP A 461 17.16 10.35 -12.30
N LEU A 462 17.32 9.03 -12.17
CA LEU A 462 16.21 8.10 -12.07
C LEU A 462 15.50 8.27 -10.71
N PRO A 463 14.19 8.55 -10.65
CA PRO A 463 13.50 8.72 -9.37
C PRO A 463 13.31 7.40 -8.60
N TYR A 464 13.48 6.28 -9.29
CA TYR A 464 13.40 4.92 -8.74
C TYR A 464 14.79 4.31 -8.62
N SER A 465 14.95 3.33 -7.73
CA SER A 465 16.17 2.55 -7.58
C SER A 465 16.42 1.71 -8.82
N CYS A 466 15.34 1.19 -9.41
CA CYS A 466 15.37 0.61 -10.75
C CYS A 466 14.02 0.71 -11.46
N VAL A 467 14.05 0.53 -12.79
CA VAL A 467 12.86 0.46 -13.65
C VAL A 467 13.01 -0.72 -14.61
N GLY A 468 12.01 -1.59 -14.64
CA GLY A 468 11.94 -2.69 -15.60
C GLY A 468 11.25 -2.26 -16.90
N LEU A 469 11.88 -2.50 -18.04
CA LEU A 469 11.27 -2.29 -19.35
C LEU A 469 10.82 -3.63 -19.93
N ILE A 470 9.57 -3.70 -20.38
CA ILE A 470 9.01 -4.87 -21.04
C ILE A 470 9.22 -4.75 -22.56
N ASN A 471 9.56 -5.85 -23.23
CA ASN A 471 9.78 -5.86 -24.67
C ASN A 471 8.49 -5.51 -25.45
N PRO A 472 8.46 -4.41 -26.23
CA PRO A 472 7.29 -4.01 -27.02
C PRO A 472 6.93 -4.99 -28.14
N LEU A 473 7.89 -5.76 -28.67
CA LEU A 473 7.67 -6.73 -29.75
C LEU A 473 7.14 -8.08 -29.24
N ALA A 474 7.35 -8.40 -27.96
CA ALA A 474 6.79 -9.60 -27.36
C ALA A 474 5.26 -9.52 -27.20
N THR A 475 4.69 -8.30 -27.16
CA THR A 475 3.24 -8.08 -27.16
C THR A 475 2.60 -8.26 -28.54
N SER A 476 3.35 -8.19 -29.64
CA SER A 476 2.83 -8.47 -30.99
C SER A 476 3.02 -9.92 -31.42
N GLU A 477 4.14 -10.57 -31.08
CA GLU A 477 4.36 -11.99 -31.45
C GLU A 477 3.48 -12.97 -30.65
N ALA A 478 3.00 -12.59 -29.46
CA ALA A 478 2.01 -13.36 -28.72
C ALA A 478 0.58 -13.21 -29.28
N ALA A 479 0.35 -12.30 -30.23
CA ALA A 479 -0.90 -12.20 -30.98
C ALA A 479 -0.91 -13.04 -32.26
N ASP A 480 0.27 -13.43 -32.75
CA ASP A 480 0.46 -14.21 -33.97
C ASP A 480 0.95 -15.66 -33.72
N ARG A 481 0.89 -16.16 -32.48
CA ARG A 481 1.14 -17.57 -32.11
C ARG A 481 0.18 -18.04 -31.02
#